data_AF-A0A7H0I4L2-F1
#
_entry.id   AF-A0A7H0I4L2-F1
#
_cell.length_a   1.000
_cell.length_b   1.000
_cell.length_c   1.000
_cell.angle_alpha   90.00
_cell.angle_beta   90.00
_cell.angle_gamma   90.00
#
_symmetry.space_group_name_H-M   'P 1'
#
loop_
_entity.id
_entity.type
_entity.pdbx_description
1 polymer ?
#
loop_
_entity_poly.entity_id
_entity_poly.type
_entity_poly.pdbx_seq_one_letter_code
_entity_poly.pdbx_strand_id
1 'polypeptide(L)'
;MRTWLPTRLLGLTAATLLVLTACSGTDASGDTAGSPTTRAPATPTGTAAPSPAPTADDGAPASPSASPAPSGRDAPLPGFPGLQPLWPFATLAEAGTWERAFRDGGGRPWHRDPVQTALSFTQGYLGFAGIDRVTSRDIGARQARIGVGASASEGTGTAAVIHLVRYGTGADAPWEVVGTDDADFSLTTPSYGSSAGSPLRAGGRITGVDESVRVDVRQPSSEQALGSTCCLSAGGKNRPWTSSVTFTGATDPVLTVVASTGGHVAEVERFTVTAVRTG
;
A
#
# COMPACT_ATOMS: atom_id res chain seq x y z
N MET A 1 35.29 -5.20 41.33
CA MET A 1 36.17 -6.37 41.61
C MET A 1 35.44 -7.63 41.18
N ARG A 2 36.17 -8.54 40.50
CA ARG A 2 35.78 -9.86 39.93
C ARG A 2 34.86 -9.78 38.69
N THR A 3 35.33 -9.74 37.43
CA THR A 3 36.15 -10.68 36.59
C THR A 3 35.59 -12.11 36.50
N TRP A 4 35.06 -12.50 35.33
CA TRP A 4 35.63 -13.56 34.47
C TRP A 4 34.92 -13.68 33.10
N LEU A 5 35.70 -13.52 32.01
CA LEU A 5 35.49 -14.08 30.66
C LEU A 5 35.90 -15.58 30.68
N PRO A 6 35.99 -16.32 29.55
CA PRO A 6 35.02 -16.64 28.49
C PRO A 6 34.92 -18.18 28.31
N THR A 7 34.09 -18.70 27.41
CA THR A 7 34.30 -20.07 26.90
C THR A 7 34.01 -20.15 25.40
N ARG A 8 34.93 -20.85 24.75
CA ARG A 8 35.22 -20.95 23.32
C ARG A 8 34.69 -22.27 22.76
N LEU A 9 34.44 -22.26 21.45
CA LEU A 9 34.47 -23.37 20.48
C LEU A 9 33.46 -24.53 20.66
N LEU A 10 32.73 -24.86 19.58
CA LEU A 10 33.05 -25.98 18.69
C LEU A 10 32.11 -25.94 17.46
N GLY A 11 32.69 -26.14 16.27
CA GLY A 11 31.94 -26.25 15.03
C GLY A 11 31.40 -27.66 14.80
N LEU A 12 30.48 -27.79 13.85
CA LEU A 12 30.28 -29.01 13.08
C LEU A 12 29.53 -28.70 11.78
N THR A 13 30.24 -28.95 10.68
CA THR A 13 29.76 -29.16 9.33
C THR A 13 28.80 -30.34 9.27
N ALA A 14 27.69 -30.23 8.54
CA ALA A 14 26.96 -31.39 8.02
C ALA A 14 26.41 -31.08 6.63
N ALA A 15 26.66 -32.04 5.74
CA ALA A 15 26.52 -31.96 4.30
C ALA A 15 25.10 -32.26 3.79
N THR A 16 24.90 -31.82 2.57
CA THR A 16 23.84 -32.04 1.58
C THR A 16 23.25 -33.45 1.52
N LEU A 17 21.94 -33.55 1.27
CA LEU A 17 21.38 -34.60 0.43
C LEU A 17 20.14 -34.10 -0.31
N LEU A 18 20.30 -33.95 -1.63
CA LEU A 18 19.28 -33.61 -2.61
C LEU A 18 18.63 -34.92 -3.06
N VAL A 19 17.31 -35.09 -2.93
CA VAL A 19 16.57 -36.21 -3.53
C VAL A 19 15.59 -35.64 -4.55
N LEU A 20 15.94 -35.81 -5.83
CA LEU A 20 15.04 -35.64 -6.96
C LEU A 20 14.19 -36.91 -7.08
N THR A 21 12.87 -36.78 -6.94
CA THR A 21 11.91 -37.81 -7.37
C THR A 21 11.05 -37.23 -8.47
N ALA A 22 11.38 -37.64 -9.70
CA ALA A 22 10.54 -37.48 -10.87
C ALA A 22 9.67 -38.74 -11.02
N CYS A 23 8.36 -38.56 -11.20
CA CYS A 23 7.48 -39.58 -11.75
C CYS A 23 6.64 -38.94 -12.86
N SER A 24 6.88 -39.44 -14.07
CA SER A 24 6.13 -39.16 -15.29
C SER A 24 5.04 -40.20 -15.51
N GLY A 25 3.98 -39.80 -16.23
CA GLY A 25 3.05 -40.69 -16.94
C GLY A 25 1.80 -41.05 -16.13
N THR A 26 0.61 -41.24 -16.71
CA THR A 26 0.23 -41.46 -18.11
C THR A 26 -1.28 -41.23 -18.24
N ASP A 27 -1.72 -40.85 -19.43
CA ASP A 27 -3.10 -40.68 -19.90
C ASP A 27 -4.05 -41.83 -19.57
N ALA A 28 -5.32 -41.50 -19.34
CA ALA A 28 -6.45 -42.39 -19.61
C ALA A 28 -7.69 -41.59 -20.01
N SER A 29 -8.10 -41.82 -21.24
CA SER A 29 -9.28 -41.32 -21.93
C SER A 29 -10.59 -41.67 -21.21
N GLY A 30 -11.58 -40.79 -21.36
CA GLY A 30 -12.96 -41.03 -20.98
C GLY A 30 -13.90 -40.24 -21.88
N ASP A 31 -14.09 -40.74 -23.11
CA ASP A 31 -15.17 -40.34 -23.99
C ASP A 31 -16.53 -40.53 -23.29
N THR A 32 -17.39 -39.51 -23.30
CA THR A 32 -18.83 -39.75 -23.30
C THR A 32 -19.52 -38.70 -24.17
N ALA A 33 -20.06 -39.20 -25.26
CA ALA A 33 -20.87 -38.50 -26.24
C ALA A 33 -22.21 -38.02 -25.63
N GLY A 34 -22.66 -36.84 -26.08
CA GLY A 34 -24.00 -36.33 -25.85
C GLY A 34 -24.34 -35.26 -26.89
N SER A 35 -25.27 -35.59 -27.79
CA SER A 35 -25.60 -34.93 -29.07
C SER A 35 -25.99 -33.44 -29.03
N PRO A 36 -25.81 -32.70 -30.15
CA PRO A 36 -26.29 -31.34 -30.31
C PRO A 36 -27.77 -31.33 -30.75
N THR A 37 -28.61 -30.46 -30.17
CA THR A 37 -29.91 -30.11 -30.75
C THR A 37 -29.98 -28.62 -31.02
N THR A 38 -30.05 -28.32 -32.31
CA THR A 38 -30.35 -27.03 -32.94
C THR A 38 -31.79 -26.60 -32.65
N ARG A 39 -32.01 -25.32 -32.29
CA ARG A 39 -33.26 -24.62 -32.61
C ARG A 39 -33.04 -23.11 -32.71
N ALA A 40 -33.30 -22.59 -33.91
CA ALA A 40 -33.30 -21.17 -34.27
C ALA A 40 -34.75 -20.60 -34.19
N PRO A 41 -35.01 -19.31 -34.51
CA PRO A 41 -35.80 -18.39 -33.69
C PRO A 41 -37.25 -18.22 -34.14
N ALA A 42 -38.07 -17.55 -33.32
CA ALA A 42 -39.41 -17.10 -33.70
C ALA A 42 -39.63 -15.62 -33.33
N THR A 43 -39.93 -14.82 -34.34
CA THR A 43 -40.58 -13.49 -34.27
C THR A 43 -42.10 -13.66 -34.11
N PRO A 44 -42.78 -12.65 -33.55
CA PRO A 44 -43.90 -12.10 -34.31
C PRO A 44 -43.97 -10.56 -34.31
N THR A 45 -44.56 -10.07 -35.40
CA THR A 45 -44.85 -8.67 -35.78
C THR A 45 -46.22 -8.23 -35.24
N GLY A 46 -46.42 -6.94 -34.90
CA GLY A 46 -47.77 -6.40 -34.68
C GLY A 46 -47.90 -4.97 -34.10
N THR A 47 -47.75 -3.97 -34.97
CA THR A 47 -48.25 -2.57 -35.01
C THR A 47 -49.29 -2.04 -34.00
N ALA A 48 -49.04 -0.85 -33.40
CA ALA A 48 -49.83 0.41 -33.53
C ALA A 48 -49.50 1.49 -32.45
N ALA A 49 -49.33 2.75 -32.88
CA ALA A 49 -49.24 4.01 -32.09
C ALA A 49 -50.64 4.71 -32.03
N PRO A 50 -50.91 5.85 -31.32
CA PRO A 50 -50.02 6.87 -30.75
C PRO A 50 -50.38 7.44 -29.33
N SER A 51 -49.57 8.44 -28.94
CA SER A 51 -49.47 9.31 -27.73
C SER A 51 -50.78 9.88 -27.11
N PRO A 52 -50.73 10.36 -25.84
CA PRO A 52 -50.47 11.79 -25.62
C PRO A 52 -49.44 12.11 -24.51
N ALA A 53 -48.80 13.27 -24.67
CA ALA A 53 -47.84 13.89 -23.76
C ALA A 53 -48.50 14.51 -22.51
N PRO A 54 -47.81 14.58 -21.37
CA PRO A 54 -48.04 15.59 -20.36
C PRO A 54 -46.99 16.70 -20.45
N THR A 55 -47.51 17.90 -20.71
CA THR A 55 -47.16 19.24 -20.22
C THR A 55 -45.79 19.43 -19.56
N ALA A 56 -45.01 20.33 -20.16
CA ALA A 56 -43.85 20.98 -19.55
C ALA A 56 -44.27 21.75 -18.29
N ASP A 57 -43.59 21.49 -17.18
CA ASP A 57 -43.62 22.36 -16.00
C ASP A 57 -42.28 23.09 -15.92
N ASP A 58 -42.37 24.41 -15.87
CA ASP A 58 -41.28 25.38 -15.79
C ASP A 58 -40.68 25.31 -14.39
N GLY A 59 -39.70 24.41 -14.20
CA GLY A 59 -38.90 24.29 -12.97
C GLY A 59 -37.51 24.89 -13.19
N ALA A 60 -37.27 26.05 -12.61
CA ALA A 60 -36.03 26.84 -12.62
C ALA A 60 -34.71 26.01 -12.70
N PRO A 61 -33.68 26.49 -13.43
CA PRO A 61 -32.37 25.85 -13.40
C PRO A 61 -31.84 25.85 -11.96
N ALA A 62 -31.71 24.66 -11.39
CA ALA A 62 -30.99 24.46 -10.14
C ALA A 62 -29.56 24.98 -10.34
N SER A 63 -29.25 26.07 -9.63
CA SER A 63 -27.91 26.61 -9.49
C SER A 63 -26.95 25.46 -9.19
N PRO A 64 -25.80 25.31 -9.89
CA PRO A 64 -24.85 24.26 -9.56
C PRO A 64 -24.45 24.44 -8.10
N SER A 65 -24.75 23.41 -7.32
CA SER A 65 -24.31 23.29 -5.93
C SER A 65 -22.80 23.55 -5.92
N ALA A 66 -22.39 24.66 -5.32
CA ALA A 66 -21.00 25.02 -5.23
C ALA A 66 -20.25 23.86 -4.58
N SER A 67 -19.40 23.18 -5.36
CA SER A 67 -18.43 22.24 -4.83
C SER A 67 -17.70 22.96 -3.70
N PRO A 68 -17.65 22.42 -2.47
CA PRO A 68 -16.89 23.05 -1.41
C PRO A 68 -15.45 23.18 -1.91
N ALA A 69 -14.95 24.42 -1.96
CA ALA A 69 -13.55 24.68 -2.24
C ALA A 69 -12.69 23.87 -1.26
N PRO A 70 -11.54 23.30 -1.67
CA PRO A 70 -10.69 22.50 -0.80
C PRO A 70 -10.09 23.41 0.29
N SER A 71 -10.82 23.56 1.38
CA SER A 71 -10.42 24.28 2.57
C SER A 71 -9.95 23.25 3.58
N GLY A 72 -8.72 22.77 3.39
CA GLY A 72 -8.12 21.76 4.24
C GLY A 72 -6.66 21.49 3.88
N ARG A 73 -5.86 22.56 3.68
CA ARG A 73 -4.40 22.42 3.66
C ARG A 73 -3.98 21.90 5.03
N ASP A 74 -3.30 20.77 5.06
CA ASP A 74 -2.59 20.21 6.23
C ASP A 74 -3.41 20.22 7.53
N ALA A 75 -4.54 19.49 7.60
CA ALA A 75 -5.16 19.26 8.90
C ALA A 75 -4.20 18.43 9.78
N PRO A 76 -3.65 18.98 10.88
CA PRO A 76 -2.65 18.27 11.66
C PRO A 76 -3.22 17.00 12.28
N LEU A 77 -2.41 15.94 12.37
CA LEU A 77 -2.78 14.73 13.10
C LEU A 77 -2.98 15.05 14.59
N PRO A 78 -4.20 14.87 15.15
CA PRO A 78 -4.46 15.22 16.54
C PRO A 78 -3.50 14.51 17.50
N GLY A 79 -2.73 15.29 18.28
CA GLY A 79 -1.74 14.81 19.24
C GLY A 79 -0.46 14.20 18.66
N PHE A 80 -0.24 14.33 17.35
CA PHE A 80 1.02 13.97 16.68
C PHE A 80 1.52 15.14 15.82
N PRO A 81 1.99 16.24 16.45
CA PRO A 81 2.50 17.37 15.69
C PRO A 81 3.68 16.94 14.81
N GLY A 82 3.63 17.30 13.54
CA GLY A 82 4.68 17.02 12.57
C GLY A 82 4.51 15.73 11.77
N LEU A 83 3.61 14.83 12.15
CA LEU A 83 3.25 13.69 11.31
C LEU A 83 2.29 14.10 10.19
N GLN A 84 2.40 13.43 9.05
CA GLN A 84 1.53 13.59 7.89
C GLN A 84 0.68 12.33 7.71
N PRO A 85 -0.65 12.44 7.53
CA PRO A 85 -1.50 11.31 7.17
C PRO A 85 -1.20 10.90 5.72
N LEU A 86 -0.88 9.62 5.50
CA LEU A 86 -0.61 9.09 4.16
C LEU A 86 -1.76 8.30 3.58
N TRP A 87 -2.38 7.45 4.40
CA TRP A 87 -3.38 6.48 3.99
C TRP A 87 -4.05 5.85 5.22
N PRO A 88 -5.37 5.61 5.23
CA PRO A 88 -6.26 5.64 4.08
C PRO A 88 -7.00 6.95 3.86
N PHE A 89 -6.92 7.90 4.80
CA PHE A 89 -7.71 9.12 4.72
C PHE A 89 -6.83 10.30 4.32
N ALA A 90 -7.22 11.02 3.26
CA ALA A 90 -6.53 12.24 2.86
C ALA A 90 -6.77 13.38 3.87
N THR A 91 -7.89 13.32 4.60
CA THR A 91 -8.26 14.35 5.59
C THR A 91 -8.87 13.79 6.88
N LEU A 92 -8.77 14.57 7.95
CA LEU A 92 -9.40 14.26 9.24
C LEU A 92 -10.94 14.21 9.14
N ALA A 93 -11.51 14.99 8.22
CA ALA A 93 -12.95 15.00 7.98
C ALA A 93 -13.43 13.68 7.36
N GLU A 94 -12.64 13.08 6.46
CA GLU A 94 -12.92 11.74 5.92
C GLU A 94 -12.84 10.68 7.01
N ALA A 95 -11.78 10.69 7.82
CA ALA A 95 -11.63 9.78 8.96
C ALA A 95 -12.82 9.88 9.95
N GLY A 96 -13.24 11.10 10.29
CA GLY A 96 -14.41 11.34 11.15
C GLY A 96 -15.75 10.98 10.51
N THR A 97 -15.84 10.98 9.18
CA THR A 97 -17.02 10.48 8.45
C THR A 97 -17.07 8.96 8.48
N TRP A 98 -15.94 8.31 8.25
CA TRP A 98 -15.81 6.85 8.40
C TRP A 98 -16.14 6.41 9.84
N GLU A 99 -15.63 7.12 10.85
CA GLU A 99 -15.87 6.77 12.26
C GLU A 99 -17.36 6.83 12.63
N ARG A 100 -18.08 7.85 12.15
CA ARG A 100 -19.54 7.96 12.35
C ARG A 100 -20.27 6.79 11.69
N ALA A 101 -19.96 6.50 10.43
CA ALA A 101 -20.56 5.37 9.72
C ALA A 101 -20.26 4.03 10.42
N PHE A 102 -19.06 3.85 10.98
CA PHE A 102 -18.68 2.66 11.73
C PHE A 102 -19.55 2.44 12.97
N ARG A 103 -19.85 3.51 13.72
CA ARG A 103 -20.74 3.44 14.89
C ARG A 103 -22.18 3.10 14.54
N ASP A 104 -22.62 3.46 13.34
CA ASP A 104 -23.95 3.13 12.83
C ASP A 104 -24.01 1.71 12.20
N GLY A 105 -22.96 0.89 12.36
CA GLY A 105 -22.86 -0.47 11.84
C GLY A 105 -22.41 -0.56 10.38
N GLY A 106 -22.00 0.56 9.77
CA GLY A 106 -21.44 0.65 8.42
C GLY A 106 -19.91 0.68 8.40
N GLY A 107 -19.33 0.98 7.23
CA GLY A 107 -17.88 1.14 7.06
C GLY A 107 -17.07 -0.16 7.02
N ARG A 108 -15.83 -0.08 6.54
CA ARG A 108 -14.93 -1.25 6.49
C ARG A 108 -14.28 -1.45 7.87
N PRO A 109 -14.45 -2.60 8.56
CA PRO A 109 -14.00 -2.77 9.94
C PRO A 109 -12.47 -2.77 10.11
N TRP A 110 -11.72 -3.07 9.05
CA TRP A 110 -10.26 -3.19 9.11
C TRP A 110 -9.56 -1.86 9.45
N HIS A 111 -10.17 -0.70 9.20
CA HIS A 111 -9.59 0.60 9.60
C HIS A 111 -9.40 0.73 11.13
N ARG A 112 -10.07 -0.10 11.95
CA ARG A 112 -9.87 -0.15 13.42
C ARG A 112 -8.72 -1.05 13.86
N ASP A 113 -8.29 -1.93 12.97
CA ASP A 113 -7.25 -2.93 13.23
C ASP A 113 -5.94 -2.46 12.58
N PRO A 114 -4.87 -2.22 13.38
CA PRO A 114 -3.62 -1.71 12.83
C PRO A 114 -2.92 -2.74 11.94
N VAL A 115 -3.10 -4.03 12.22
CA VAL A 115 -2.52 -5.11 11.42
C VAL A 115 -3.19 -5.17 10.06
N GLN A 116 -4.52 -5.19 10.03
CA GLN A 116 -5.26 -5.22 8.76
C GLN A 116 -5.04 -3.94 7.94
N THR A 117 -4.91 -2.79 8.61
CA THR A 117 -4.55 -1.51 7.96
C THR A 117 -3.17 -1.58 7.32
N ALA A 118 -2.15 -2.08 8.03
CA ALA A 118 -0.79 -2.22 7.50
C ALA A 118 -0.72 -3.17 6.28
N LEU A 119 -1.41 -4.31 6.34
CA LEU A 119 -1.47 -5.25 5.22
C LEU A 119 -2.25 -4.67 4.03
N SER A 120 -3.37 -3.98 4.28
CA SER A 120 -4.16 -3.32 3.22
C SER A 120 -3.39 -2.19 2.55
N PHE A 121 -2.63 -1.40 3.31
CA PHE A 121 -1.70 -0.41 2.78
C PHE A 121 -0.66 -1.06 1.87
N THR A 122 -0.04 -2.14 2.34
CA THR A 122 1.06 -2.77 1.61
C THR A 122 0.60 -3.49 0.34
N GLN A 123 -0.45 -4.31 0.43
CA GLN A 123 -0.91 -5.12 -0.70
C GLN A 123 -1.83 -4.33 -1.64
N GLY A 124 -2.74 -3.54 -1.07
CA GLY A 124 -3.75 -2.80 -1.82
C GLY A 124 -3.22 -1.46 -2.33
N TYR A 125 -2.78 -0.60 -1.42
CA TYR A 125 -2.32 0.73 -1.80
C TYR A 125 -0.96 0.71 -2.50
N LEU A 126 0.06 0.02 -1.97
CA LEU A 126 1.37 -0.04 -2.63
C LEU A 126 1.41 -1.03 -3.80
N GLY A 127 0.58 -2.07 -3.78
CA GLY A 127 0.55 -3.14 -4.77
C GLY A 127 1.55 -4.27 -4.50
N PHE A 128 2.16 -4.32 -3.31
CA PHE A 128 3.17 -5.32 -2.95
C PHE A 128 2.49 -6.62 -2.49
N ALA A 129 1.82 -7.32 -3.41
CA ALA A 129 1.00 -8.49 -3.13
C ALA A 129 1.77 -9.64 -2.44
N GLY A 130 3.07 -9.77 -2.71
CA GLY A 130 3.92 -10.77 -2.07
C GLY A 130 4.26 -10.48 -0.60
N ILE A 131 3.97 -9.27 -0.09
CA ILE A 131 4.16 -8.90 1.32
C ILE A 131 2.85 -9.12 2.07
N ASP A 132 2.62 -10.36 2.48
CA ASP A 132 1.31 -10.87 2.90
C ASP A 132 1.21 -11.27 4.37
N ARG A 133 2.31 -11.21 5.13
CA ARG A 133 2.35 -11.57 6.55
C ARG A 133 2.85 -10.47 7.46
N VAL A 134 2.46 -10.56 8.72
CA VAL A 134 3.00 -9.75 9.82
C VAL A 134 4.19 -10.46 10.44
N THR A 135 5.29 -9.73 10.62
CA THR A 135 6.53 -10.23 11.24
C THR A 135 6.73 -9.71 12.67
N SER A 136 6.16 -8.56 13.01
CA SER A 136 6.21 -7.99 14.37
C SER A 136 5.00 -7.10 14.68
N ARG A 137 4.71 -6.94 15.97
CA ARG A 137 3.60 -6.10 16.47
C ARG A 137 4.04 -5.35 17.72
N ASP A 138 4.04 -4.02 17.65
CA ASP A 138 4.07 -3.13 18.81
C ASP A 138 2.84 -2.22 18.71
N ILE A 139 1.82 -2.44 19.53
CA ILE A 139 0.53 -1.75 19.42
C ILE A 139 0.25 -1.05 20.75
N GLY A 140 0.30 0.29 20.71
CA GLY A 140 -0.12 1.14 21.81
C GLY A 140 -1.54 1.67 21.61
N ALA A 141 -1.99 2.51 22.55
CA ALA A 141 -3.32 3.11 22.49
C ALA A 141 -3.50 4.07 21.29
N ARG A 142 -2.43 4.77 20.89
CA ARG A 142 -2.48 5.84 19.88
C ARG A 142 -1.52 5.67 18.71
N GLN A 143 -0.53 4.81 18.84
CA GLN A 143 0.48 4.53 17.81
C GLN A 143 0.72 3.02 17.74
N ALA A 144 1.10 2.53 16.56
CA ALA A 144 1.47 1.15 16.34
C ALA A 144 2.65 1.05 15.35
N ARG A 145 3.49 0.04 15.54
CA ARG A 145 4.52 -0.39 14.59
C ARG A 145 4.24 -1.83 14.20
N ILE A 146 3.99 -2.04 12.92
CA ILE A 146 3.66 -3.35 12.37
C ILE A 146 4.72 -3.75 11.36
N GLY A 147 5.52 -4.76 11.69
CA GLY A 147 6.44 -5.37 10.73
C GLY A 147 5.65 -6.20 9.72
N VAL A 148 5.94 -6.02 8.43
CA VAL A 148 5.38 -6.81 7.34
C VAL A 148 6.48 -7.48 6.53
N GLY A 149 6.22 -8.63 5.93
CA GLY A 149 7.19 -9.36 5.12
C GLY A 149 6.54 -10.38 4.19
N ALA A 150 7.32 -10.97 3.29
CA ALA A 150 6.84 -12.01 2.38
C ALA A 150 6.79 -13.37 3.07
N SER A 151 5.76 -14.18 2.78
CA SER A 151 5.66 -15.56 3.29
C SER A 151 6.60 -16.55 2.59
N ALA A 152 7.01 -16.25 1.35
CA ALA A 152 7.79 -17.15 0.49
C ALA A 152 9.32 -17.06 0.65
N SER A 153 9.83 -16.14 1.48
CA SER A 153 11.26 -16.05 1.73
C SER A 153 11.70 -17.13 2.72
N GLU A 154 12.82 -17.82 2.43
CA GLU A 154 13.49 -18.78 3.32
C GLU A 154 13.97 -18.17 4.67
N GLY A 155 13.58 -16.94 4.97
CA GLY A 155 13.79 -16.26 6.23
C GLY A 155 12.53 -15.52 6.70
N THR A 156 12.43 -15.31 8.01
CA THR A 156 11.37 -14.50 8.68
C THR A 156 11.55 -12.99 8.44
N GLY A 157 12.12 -12.59 7.30
CA GLY A 157 12.57 -11.22 7.05
C GLY A 157 11.43 -10.21 7.04
N THR A 158 11.59 -9.15 7.83
CA THR A 158 10.73 -7.96 7.78
C THR A 158 11.11 -7.10 6.58
N ALA A 159 10.19 -6.90 5.64
CA ALA A 159 10.37 -6.02 4.49
C ALA A 159 10.34 -4.54 4.90
N ALA A 160 9.40 -4.18 5.78
CA ALA A 160 9.28 -2.84 6.35
C ALA A 160 8.58 -2.90 7.71
N VAL A 161 8.80 -1.87 8.55
CA VAL A 161 8.01 -1.63 9.76
C VAL A 161 7.12 -0.42 9.50
N ILE A 162 5.82 -0.65 9.36
CA ILE A 162 4.83 0.41 9.11
C ILE A 162 4.53 1.14 10.41
N HIS A 163 4.65 2.47 10.41
CA HIS A 163 4.23 3.31 11.53
C HIS A 163 2.80 3.80 11.30
N LEU A 164 1.92 3.51 12.25
CA LEU A 164 0.53 3.93 12.24
C LEU A 164 0.20 4.76 13.49
N VAL A 165 -0.75 5.68 13.34
CA VAL A 165 -1.34 6.44 14.45
C VAL A 165 -2.86 6.43 14.40
N ARG A 166 -3.51 6.70 15.54
CA ARG A 166 -4.96 6.95 15.57
C ARG A 166 -5.25 8.31 14.95
N TYR A 167 -6.06 8.34 13.89
CA TYR A 167 -6.44 9.58 13.21
C TYR A 167 -7.79 10.09 13.69
N GLY A 168 -7.76 10.87 14.76
CA GLY A 168 -8.93 11.42 15.42
C GLY A 168 -8.81 11.39 16.93
N THR A 169 -9.82 11.94 17.61
CA THR A 169 -9.90 11.98 19.08
C THR A 169 -10.97 11.05 19.64
N GLY A 170 -11.82 10.47 18.79
CA GLY A 170 -12.85 9.52 19.19
C GLY A 170 -12.26 8.19 19.66
N ALA A 171 -12.98 7.48 20.52
CA ALA A 171 -12.63 6.11 20.92
C ALA A 171 -12.58 5.16 19.71
N ASP A 172 -13.35 5.50 18.67
CA ASP A 172 -13.43 4.76 17.42
C ASP A 172 -12.48 5.24 16.31
N ALA A 173 -11.57 6.18 16.60
CA ALA A 173 -10.65 6.72 15.62
C ALA A 173 -9.93 5.61 14.82
N PRO A 174 -9.90 5.69 13.48
CA PRO A 174 -9.23 4.70 12.65
C PRO A 174 -7.70 4.79 12.78
N TRP A 175 -7.00 3.76 12.29
CA TRP A 175 -5.56 3.80 12.08
C TRP A 175 -5.21 4.45 10.74
N GLU A 176 -4.16 5.24 10.78
CA GLU A 176 -3.62 6.00 9.66
C GLU A 176 -2.13 5.72 9.56
N VAL A 177 -1.68 5.33 8.38
CA VAL A 177 -0.27 5.16 8.06
C VAL A 177 0.37 6.54 7.97
N VAL A 178 1.54 6.68 8.59
CA VAL A 178 2.29 7.94 8.59
C VAL A 178 3.69 7.78 7.99
N GLY A 179 4.16 6.57 7.73
CA GLY A 179 5.46 6.28 7.13
C GLY A 179 5.98 4.91 7.55
N THR A 180 7.29 4.68 7.37
CA THR A 180 7.99 3.49 7.87
C THR A 180 9.11 3.85 8.84
N ASP A 181 9.40 2.93 9.75
CA ASP A 181 10.61 2.94 10.55
C ASP A 181 11.71 2.20 9.77
N ASP A 182 12.62 2.98 9.19
CA ASP A 182 13.66 2.48 8.30
C ASP A 182 14.84 1.88 9.06
N ALA A 183 15.47 0.85 8.46
CA ALA A 183 16.67 0.21 9.01
C ALA A 183 17.76 0.11 7.93
N ASP A 184 17.92 -1.08 7.35
CA ASP A 184 18.97 -1.37 6.37
C ASP A 184 18.68 -0.76 4.99
N PHE A 185 17.47 -0.26 4.76
CA PHE A 185 17.06 0.49 3.58
C PHE A 185 16.25 1.71 4.02
N SER A 186 16.71 2.90 3.67
CA SER A 186 16.14 4.16 4.13
C SER A 186 15.87 5.15 3.01
N LEU A 187 14.87 6.00 3.24
CA LEU A 187 14.47 7.11 2.38
C LEU A 187 14.48 8.42 3.20
N THR A 188 15.60 9.12 3.16
CA THR A 188 15.83 10.34 3.95
C THR A 188 15.72 11.63 3.15
N THR A 189 15.72 11.52 1.82
CA THR A 189 15.52 12.60 0.88
C THR A 189 14.33 12.23 -0.01
N PRO A 190 13.31 13.08 -0.12
CA PRO A 190 13.10 14.32 0.62
C PRO A 190 12.92 14.06 2.13
N SER A 191 13.14 15.10 2.95
CA SER A 191 12.87 14.99 4.39
C SER A 191 11.38 14.86 4.65
N TYR A 192 11.02 14.11 5.68
CA TYR A 192 9.63 13.91 6.08
C TYR A 192 8.88 15.24 6.27
N GLY A 193 7.68 15.36 5.68
CA GLY A 193 6.83 16.55 5.76
C GLY A 193 7.31 17.77 4.99
N SER A 194 8.45 17.67 4.27
CA SER A 194 8.92 18.75 3.40
C SER A 194 8.02 18.93 2.17
N SER A 195 8.07 20.12 1.57
CA SER A 195 7.38 20.39 0.31
C SER A 195 8.15 19.75 -0.85
N ALA A 196 7.43 19.10 -1.76
CA ALA A 196 7.97 18.39 -2.90
C ALA A 196 7.28 18.83 -4.20
N GLY A 197 8.08 19.21 -5.19
CA GLY A 197 7.62 19.45 -6.56
C GLY A 197 8.13 18.36 -7.50
N SER A 198 7.78 18.49 -8.79
CA SER A 198 8.29 17.63 -9.84
C SER A 198 9.36 18.33 -10.68
N PRO A 199 10.50 17.68 -11.00
CA PRO A 199 10.90 16.34 -10.58
C PRO A 199 11.28 16.27 -9.09
N LEU A 200 10.92 15.17 -8.43
CA LEU A 200 11.26 14.88 -7.04
C LEU A 200 12.59 14.12 -6.97
N ARG A 201 13.51 14.60 -6.12
CA ARG A 201 14.71 13.83 -5.76
C ARG A 201 14.42 12.91 -4.59
N ALA A 202 14.59 11.61 -4.79
CA ALA A 202 14.52 10.58 -3.76
C ALA A 202 15.93 10.06 -3.43
N GLY A 203 16.17 9.65 -2.19
CA GLY A 203 17.45 9.05 -1.81
C GLY A 203 17.56 8.71 -0.33
N GLY A 204 18.58 7.93 -0.01
CA GLY A 204 18.88 7.51 1.34
C GLY A 204 20.04 6.54 1.38
N ARG A 205 19.95 5.50 2.21
CA ARG A 205 21.01 4.50 2.38
C ARG A 205 20.47 3.09 2.24
N ILE A 206 21.31 2.19 1.75
CA ILE A 206 20.95 0.79 1.53
C ILE A 206 22.08 -0.14 1.96
N THR A 207 21.70 -1.27 2.55
CA THR A 207 22.56 -2.41 2.84
C THR A 207 21.95 -3.65 2.21
N GLY A 208 22.68 -4.26 1.28
CA GLY A 208 22.19 -5.40 0.49
C GLY A 208 23.20 -5.79 -0.58
N VAL A 209 22.86 -6.79 -1.39
CA VAL A 209 23.69 -7.25 -2.52
C VAL A 209 22.87 -7.10 -3.79
N ASP A 210 23.44 -6.41 -4.78
CA ASP A 210 22.86 -6.24 -6.12
C ASP A 210 21.41 -5.74 -6.14
N GLU A 211 21.10 -4.79 -5.27
CA GLU A 211 19.77 -4.22 -5.08
C GLU A 211 19.35 -3.36 -6.28
N SER A 212 18.07 -3.43 -6.63
CA SER A 212 17.48 -2.64 -7.71
C SER A 212 16.40 -1.73 -7.15
N VAL A 213 16.77 -0.46 -6.93
CA VAL A 213 15.86 0.51 -6.31
C VAL A 213 14.88 1.05 -7.35
N ARG A 214 13.59 0.78 -7.09
CA ARG A 214 12.45 1.46 -7.72
C ARG A 214 11.93 2.54 -6.76
N VAL A 215 11.52 3.68 -7.30
CA VAL A 215 10.84 4.73 -6.53
C VAL A 215 9.53 5.10 -7.20
N ASP A 216 8.46 5.14 -6.40
CA ASP A 216 7.13 5.56 -6.81
C ASP A 216 6.66 6.77 -5.99
N VAL A 217 5.91 7.66 -6.64
CA VAL A 217 5.16 8.75 -5.99
C VAL A 217 3.67 8.43 -6.12
N ARG A 218 2.96 8.40 -4.99
CA ARG A 218 1.56 7.98 -4.89
C ARG A 218 0.74 8.96 -4.06
N GLN A 219 -0.58 8.90 -4.20
CA GLN A 219 -1.54 9.61 -3.35
C GLN A 219 -2.81 8.75 -3.18
N PRO A 220 -3.55 8.86 -2.06
CA PRO A 220 -4.80 8.12 -1.84
C PRO A 220 -5.87 8.28 -2.93
N SER A 221 -6.00 9.46 -3.53
CA SER A 221 -7.00 9.73 -4.57
C SER A 221 -6.68 9.13 -5.95
N SER A 222 -5.55 8.43 -6.09
CA SER A 222 -5.16 7.73 -7.33
C SER A 222 -4.83 6.27 -7.06
N GLU A 223 -5.42 5.36 -7.84
CA GLU A 223 -5.08 3.93 -7.78
C GLU A 223 -3.67 3.66 -8.31
N GLN A 224 -3.25 4.39 -9.34
CA GLN A 224 -1.93 4.27 -9.98
C GLN A 224 -0.92 5.23 -9.36
N ALA A 225 0.37 4.89 -9.44
CA ALA A 225 1.44 5.83 -9.13
C ALA A 225 1.38 7.05 -10.05
N LEU A 226 1.57 8.24 -9.49
CA LEU A 226 1.64 9.51 -10.20
C LEU A 226 2.91 9.65 -11.05
N GLY A 227 3.94 8.90 -10.67
CA GLY A 227 5.22 8.82 -11.34
C GLY A 227 6.09 7.74 -10.71
N SER A 228 6.90 7.11 -11.55
CA SER A 228 7.79 6.03 -11.15
C SER A 228 9.14 6.19 -11.82
N THR A 229 10.19 5.75 -11.14
CA THR A 229 11.51 5.57 -11.73
C THR A 229 12.06 4.21 -11.34
N CYS A 230 12.79 3.60 -12.26
CA CYS A 230 13.41 2.31 -12.08
C CYS A 230 14.60 2.22 -13.05
N CYS A 231 15.58 1.36 -12.84
CA CYS A 231 15.84 0.53 -11.69
C CYS A 231 17.28 0.81 -11.29
N LEU A 232 17.47 1.61 -10.26
CA LEU A 232 18.80 2.09 -9.88
C LEU A 232 19.54 0.95 -9.21
N SER A 233 20.62 0.48 -9.84
CA SER A 233 21.55 -0.44 -9.21
C SER A 233 22.16 0.20 -7.96
N ALA A 234 21.96 -0.46 -6.82
CA ALA A 234 22.52 -0.09 -5.54
C ALA A 234 22.93 -1.37 -4.77
N GLY A 235 23.57 -1.22 -3.63
CA GLY A 235 24.05 -2.36 -2.85
C GLY A 235 25.41 -2.11 -2.23
N GLY A 236 25.88 -3.07 -1.45
CA GLY A 236 26.99 -2.92 -0.51
C GLY A 236 26.50 -2.51 0.88
N LYS A 237 27.43 -2.31 1.82
CA LYS A 237 27.09 -1.96 3.20
C LYS A 237 26.87 -0.46 3.36
N ASN A 238 25.67 -0.05 3.78
CA ASN A 238 25.33 1.32 4.11
C ASN A 238 25.75 2.32 3.03
N ARG A 239 25.41 2.03 1.77
CA ARG A 239 25.78 2.82 0.60
C ARG A 239 24.69 3.86 0.29
N PRO A 240 25.08 5.08 -0.12
CA PRO A 240 24.09 6.07 -0.53
C PRO A 240 23.45 5.67 -1.87
N TRP A 241 22.19 6.02 -2.04
CA TRP A 241 21.48 5.90 -3.31
C TRP A 241 20.66 7.17 -3.56
N THR A 242 20.43 7.52 -4.83
CA THR A 242 19.57 8.65 -5.19
C THR A 242 18.96 8.44 -6.57
N SER A 243 17.70 8.87 -6.74
CA SER A 243 17.01 8.88 -8.01
C SER A 243 16.15 10.14 -8.16
N SER A 244 15.73 10.43 -9.39
CA SER A 244 14.83 11.52 -9.72
C SER A 244 13.55 10.96 -10.34
N VAL A 245 12.39 11.34 -9.80
CA VAL A 245 11.08 10.90 -10.27
C VAL A 245 10.32 12.10 -10.82
N THR A 246 9.93 12.05 -12.08
CA THR A 246 8.93 12.98 -12.62
C THR A 246 7.55 12.40 -12.34
N PHE A 247 6.62 13.23 -11.90
CA PHE A 247 5.25 12.85 -11.57
C PHE A 247 4.30 13.99 -11.95
N THR A 248 3.04 13.65 -12.23
CA THR A 248 2.02 14.65 -12.60
C THR A 248 0.68 14.28 -11.97
N GLY A 249 -0.27 15.23 -11.96
CA GLY A 249 -1.63 14.95 -11.48
C GLY A 249 -1.78 14.85 -9.95
N ALA A 250 -0.83 15.35 -9.18
CA ALA A 250 -0.97 15.46 -7.73
C ALA A 250 -2.11 16.41 -7.36
N THR A 251 -3.05 15.93 -6.55
CA THR A 251 -4.23 16.66 -6.08
C THR A 251 -4.37 16.63 -4.57
N ASP A 252 -3.78 15.63 -3.91
CA ASP A 252 -3.84 15.49 -2.47
C ASP A 252 -2.79 16.40 -1.80
N PRO A 253 -3.03 16.87 -0.57
CA PRO A 253 -2.08 17.73 0.14
C PRO A 253 -0.78 17.01 0.51
N VAL A 254 -0.85 15.68 0.67
CA VAL A 254 0.27 14.82 1.06
C VAL A 254 0.47 13.74 0.00
N LEU A 255 1.73 13.55 -0.40
CA LEU A 255 2.16 12.48 -1.30
C LEU A 255 2.93 11.42 -0.51
N THR A 256 2.74 10.17 -0.91
CA THR A 256 3.53 9.03 -0.46
C THR A 256 4.70 8.83 -1.42
N VAL A 257 5.93 8.91 -0.93
CA VAL A 257 7.12 8.53 -1.68
C VAL A 257 7.57 7.16 -1.18
N VAL A 258 7.68 6.21 -2.07
CA VAL A 258 7.98 4.80 -1.77
C VAL A 258 9.25 4.42 -2.49
N ALA A 259 10.21 3.83 -1.77
CA ALA A 259 11.34 3.17 -2.40
C ALA A 259 11.29 1.68 -2.06
N SER A 260 11.47 0.82 -3.06
CA SER A 260 11.46 -0.64 -2.92
C SER A 260 12.65 -1.27 -3.62
N THR A 261 13.11 -2.40 -3.08
CA THR A 261 14.10 -3.27 -3.73
C THR A 261 13.68 -4.73 -3.59
N GLY A 262 14.19 -5.57 -4.48
CA GLY A 262 13.91 -7.00 -4.58
C GLY A 262 14.39 -7.54 -5.93
N GLY A 263 13.86 -8.70 -6.31
CA GLY A 263 14.13 -9.37 -7.58
C GLY A 263 15.02 -10.62 -7.47
N HIS A 264 15.52 -10.96 -6.28
CA HIS A 264 16.33 -12.16 -6.07
C HIS A 264 15.48 -13.34 -5.56
N VAL A 265 14.74 -13.08 -4.48
CA VAL A 265 13.91 -14.06 -3.76
C VAL A 265 12.43 -13.71 -3.86
N ALA A 266 12.11 -12.42 -3.88
CA ALA A 266 10.74 -11.91 -4.03
C ALA A 266 10.74 -10.64 -4.89
N GLU A 267 9.60 -10.29 -5.48
CA GLU A 267 9.45 -9.04 -6.25
C GLU A 267 9.82 -7.81 -5.40
N VAL A 268 9.37 -7.82 -4.14
CA VAL A 268 9.77 -6.84 -3.12
C VAL A 268 10.31 -7.60 -1.93
N GLU A 269 11.53 -7.25 -1.53
CA GLU A 269 12.21 -7.82 -0.37
C GLU A 269 12.29 -6.81 0.76
N ARG A 270 12.47 -5.52 0.42
CA ARG A 270 12.49 -4.40 1.37
C ARG A 270 11.83 -3.18 0.74
N PHE A 271 11.17 -2.37 1.57
CA PHE A 271 10.68 -1.07 1.14
C PHE A 271 10.67 -0.06 2.29
N THR A 272 10.64 1.22 1.93
CA THR A 272 10.57 2.36 2.84
C THR A 272 9.62 3.41 2.26
N VAL A 273 8.94 4.14 3.14
CA VAL A 273 7.93 5.15 2.81
C VAL A 273 8.18 6.42 3.61
N THR A 274 8.16 7.56 2.91
CA THR A 274 8.13 8.88 3.54
C THR A 274 6.96 9.71 3.02
N ALA A 275 6.48 10.62 3.86
CA ALA A 275 5.44 11.57 3.51
C ALA A 275 6.06 12.91 3.11
N VAL A 276 5.53 13.52 2.06
CA VAL A 276 5.85 14.89 1.66
C VAL A 276 4.60 15.67 1.34
N ARG A 277 4.67 17.00 1.43
CA ARG A 277 3.57 17.88 1.06
C ARG A 277 3.70 18.28 -0.39
N THR A 278 2.57 18.32 -1.10
CA THR A 278 2.52 18.83 -2.48
C THR A 278 2.97 20.29 -2.50
N GLY A 279 3.99 20.59 -3.30
CA GLY A 279 4.60 21.92 -3.44
C GLY A 279 3.96 22.81 -4.50
#